data_AF-A0A2G2XN20-F1
#
_entry.id   AF-A0A2G2XN20-F1
#
_cell.length_a   1.000
_cell.length_b   1.000
_cell.length_c   1.000
_cell.angle_alpha   90.00
_cell.angle_beta   90.00
_cell.angle_gamma   90.00
#
_symmetry.space_group_name_H-M   'P 1'
#
loop_
_entity.id
_entity.type
_entity.pdbx_description
1 polymer ?
#
loop_
_entity_poly.entity_id
_entity_poly.type
_entity_poly.pdbx_seq_one_letter_code
_entity_poly.pdbx_strand_id
1 'polypeptide(L)'
;MIPLFLVATNFYGKCLDIDWHREAAYIDKSLSEPLEYVILKDTPQQGPQSNDYGMFVCAFAKYASHGIFDVFSTLFGVMNHRLRYGALLWNYATRKQNDGAVSESEATKNVTSKHDGFKISREQFGSSRTR
;
A
#
# COMPACT_ATOMS: atom_id res chain seq x y z
N MET A 1 -12.13 -2.48 20.79
CA MET A 1 -11.53 -1.15 20.56
C MET A 1 -11.58 -0.72 19.10
N ILE A 2 -11.19 -1.56 18.13
CA ILE A 2 -11.13 -1.18 16.71
C ILE A 2 -12.46 -0.63 16.15
N PRO A 3 -13.62 -1.29 16.31
CA PRO A 3 -14.88 -0.77 15.74
C PRO A 3 -15.27 0.61 16.30
N LEU A 4 -15.09 0.79 17.60
CA LEU A 4 -15.33 2.08 18.27
C LEU A 4 -14.45 3.20 17.69
N PHE A 5 -13.19 2.90 17.40
CA PHE A 5 -12.27 3.84 16.76
C PHE A 5 -12.70 4.19 15.32
N LEU A 6 -13.15 3.21 14.53
CA LEU A 6 -13.64 3.45 13.18
C LEU A 6 -14.89 4.35 13.17
N VAL A 7 -15.82 4.11 14.10
CA VAL A 7 -16.99 4.98 14.30
C VAL A 7 -16.57 6.39 14.73
N ALA A 8 -15.71 6.51 15.75
CA ALA A 8 -15.28 7.81 16.29
C ALA A 8 -14.54 8.68 15.26
N THR A 9 -13.85 8.07 14.30
CA THR A 9 -13.13 8.76 13.22
C THR A 9 -14.00 9.07 12.00
N ASN A 10 -15.30 8.74 12.06
CA ASN A 10 -16.24 8.79 10.95
C ASN A 10 -15.71 8.05 9.71
N PHE A 11 -15.09 6.89 9.92
CA PHE A 11 -14.47 6.11 8.84
C PHE A 11 -15.48 5.69 7.78
N TYR A 12 -16.62 5.12 8.21
CA TYR A 12 -17.68 4.66 7.30
C TYR A 12 -18.32 5.79 6.49
N GLY A 13 -18.38 7.02 7.03
CA GLY A 13 -18.85 8.18 6.28
C GLY A 13 -17.85 8.68 5.22
N LYS A 14 -16.56 8.31 5.34
CA LYS A 14 -15.50 8.68 4.38
C LYS A 14 -15.29 7.60 3.31
N CYS A 15 -15.55 6.33 3.64
CA CYS A 15 -15.44 5.19 2.73
C CYS A 15 -16.81 4.80 2.19
N LEU A 16 -17.27 5.54 1.17
CA LEU A 16 -18.58 5.32 0.53
C LEU A 16 -18.68 3.99 -0.23
N ASP A 17 -17.55 3.33 -0.46
CA ASP A 17 -17.44 1.99 -1.06
C ASP A 17 -17.73 0.85 -0.06
N ILE A 18 -17.85 1.16 1.23
CA ILE A 18 -18.20 0.19 2.27
C ILE A 18 -19.71 0.22 2.51
N ASP A 19 -20.40 -0.81 2.03
CA ASP A 19 -21.82 -1.02 2.32
C ASP A 19 -22.00 -2.02 3.47
N TRP A 20 -22.14 -1.48 4.68
CA TRP A 20 -22.33 -2.27 5.90
C TRP A 20 -23.61 -3.11 5.86
N HIS A 21 -24.66 -2.61 5.21
CA HIS A 21 -25.98 -3.25 5.19
C HIS A 21 -26.09 -4.32 4.11
N ARG A 22 -25.08 -4.45 3.24
CA ARG A 22 -25.07 -5.46 2.17
C ARG A 22 -24.64 -6.84 2.65
N GLU A 23 -23.85 -6.91 3.71
CA GLU A 23 -23.35 -8.17 4.24
C GLU A 23 -24.33 -8.74 5.27
N ALA A 24 -24.91 -9.91 4.97
CA ALA A 24 -25.94 -10.51 5.81
C ALA A 24 -25.45 -10.78 7.24
N ALA A 25 -24.15 -11.03 7.42
CA ALA A 25 -23.55 -11.21 8.74
C ALA A 25 -23.53 -9.94 9.62
N TYR A 26 -23.78 -8.76 9.05
CA TYR A 26 -23.64 -7.46 9.71
C TYR A 26 -24.86 -6.53 9.56
N ILE A 27 -25.88 -6.92 8.78
CA ILE A 27 -27.05 -6.06 8.48
C ILE A 27 -27.79 -5.56 9.74
N ASP A 28 -27.89 -6.41 10.76
CA ASP A 28 -28.58 -6.11 12.03
C ASP A 28 -27.60 -5.66 13.15
N LYS A 29 -26.31 -5.54 12.84
CA LYS A 29 -25.26 -5.19 13.81
C LYS A 29 -24.96 -3.70 13.77
N SER A 30 -24.74 -3.11 14.94
CA SER A 30 -24.29 -1.73 15.04
C SER A 30 -22.84 -1.57 14.52
N LEU A 31 -22.50 -0.40 13.98
CA LEU A 31 -21.13 -0.10 13.51
C LEU A 31 -20.08 -0.16 14.65
N SER A 32 -20.52 -0.03 15.89
CA SER A 32 -19.68 -0.13 17.09
C SER A 32 -19.46 -1.55 17.59
N GLU A 33 -20.20 -2.53 17.07
CA GLU A 33 -20.06 -3.92 17.51
C GLU A 33 -18.70 -4.50 17.12
N PRO A 34 -18.14 -5.41 17.95
CA PRO A 34 -16.98 -6.19 17.60
C PRO A 34 -17.12 -6.87 16.24
N LEU A 35 -16.15 -6.63 15.35
CA LEU A 35 -16.02 -7.37 14.12
C LEU A 35 -15.66 -8.82 14.43
N GLU A 36 -16.27 -9.76 13.71
CA GLU A 36 -15.85 -11.15 13.73
C GLU A 36 -14.49 -11.25 13.03
N TYR A 37 -13.54 -11.93 13.67
CA TYR A 37 -12.22 -12.13 13.11
C TYR A 37 -11.79 -13.58 13.28
N VAL A 38 -11.04 -14.06 12.31
CA VAL A 38 -10.45 -15.39 12.33
C VAL A 38 -8.95 -15.24 12.54
N ILE A 39 -8.41 -15.92 13.55
CA ILE A 39 -6.96 -16.05 13.71
C ILE A 39 -6.52 -17.21 12.85
N LEU A 40 -5.76 -16.90 11.81
CA LEU A 40 -5.16 -17.92 10.97
C LEU A 40 -3.89 -18.45 11.62
N LYS A 41 -3.92 -19.74 11.99
CA LYS A 41 -2.75 -20.43 12.56
C LYS A 41 -1.80 -20.85 11.44
N ASP A 42 -0.54 -21.08 11.80
CA ASP A 42 0.50 -21.64 10.92
C ASP A 42 0.72 -20.85 9.61
N THR A 43 0.30 -19.59 9.58
CA THR A 43 0.61 -18.69 8.47
C THR A 43 2.10 -18.36 8.55
N PRO A 44 2.87 -18.52 7.46
CA PRO A 44 4.24 -18.06 7.39
C PRO A 44 4.39 -16.61 7.86
N GLN A 45 5.26 -16.41 8.85
CA GLN A 45 5.61 -15.11 9.40
C GLN A 45 7.07 -14.81 9.09
N GLN A 46 7.42 -13.52 9.08
CA GLN A 46 8.81 -13.10 9.00
C GLN A 46 9.61 -13.66 10.18
N GLY A 47 10.87 -14.04 9.91
CA GLY A 47 11.79 -14.41 10.98
C GLY A 47 12.18 -13.19 11.83
N PRO A 48 12.62 -13.38 13.09
CA PRO A 48 12.94 -12.27 14.00
C PRO A 48 14.00 -11.28 13.50
N GLN A 49 14.87 -11.71 12.58
CA GLN A 49 15.95 -10.90 12.00
C GLN A 49 15.64 -10.43 10.56
N SER A 50 14.45 -10.72 10.05
CA SER A 50 14.01 -10.33 8.72
C SER A 50 13.32 -8.98 8.76
N ASN A 51 13.62 -8.10 7.79
CA ASN A 51 12.93 -6.83 7.60
C ASN A 51 11.90 -6.93 6.46
N ASP A 52 11.17 -8.04 6.40
CA ASP A 52 10.28 -8.38 5.29
C ASP A 52 8.79 -8.27 5.66
N TYR A 53 8.44 -7.65 6.79
CA TYR A 53 7.06 -7.49 7.24
C TYR A 53 6.12 -7.01 6.12
N GLY A 54 6.55 -6.01 5.34
CA GLY A 54 5.76 -5.46 4.23
C GLY A 54 5.45 -6.50 3.16
N MET A 55 6.39 -7.43 2.92
CA MET A 55 6.19 -8.54 1.98
C MET A 55 5.13 -9.52 2.46
N PHE A 56 5.19 -9.89 3.73
CA PHE A 56 4.19 -10.77 4.35
C PHE A 56 2.82 -10.11 4.41
N VAL A 57 2.74 -8.81 4.71
CA VAL A 57 1.48 -8.03 4.66
C VAL A 57 0.90 -8.01 3.25
N CYS A 58 1.71 -7.73 2.22
CA CYS A 58 1.26 -7.76 0.83
C CYS A 58 0.77 -9.15 0.40
N ALA A 59 1.47 -10.22 0.81
CA ALA A 59 1.06 -11.59 0.54
C ALA A 59 -0.29 -11.91 1.20
N PHE A 60 -0.47 -11.49 2.46
CA PHE A 60 -1.71 -11.67 3.19
C PHE A 60 -2.87 -10.88 2.58
N ALA A 61 -2.64 -9.63 2.17
CA ALA A 61 -3.66 -8.81 1.50
C ALA A 61 -4.10 -9.44 0.18
N LYS A 62 -3.15 -9.98 -0.59
CA LYS A 62 -3.44 -10.73 -1.82
C LYS A 62 -4.29 -11.97 -1.53
N TYR A 63 -3.95 -12.72 -0.47
CA TYR A 63 -4.74 -13.85 -0.01
C TYR A 63 -6.16 -13.43 0.35
N ALA A 64 -6.33 -12.44 1.23
CA ALA A 64 -7.64 -11.96 1.65
C ALA A 64 -8.52 -11.48 0.49
N SER A 65 -7.90 -10.92 -0.56
CA SER A 65 -8.62 -10.41 -1.73
C SER A 65 -9.02 -11.49 -2.74
N HIS A 66 -8.21 -12.54 -2.90
CA HIS A 66 -8.40 -13.55 -3.97
C HIS A 66 -8.70 -14.97 -3.45
N GLY A 67 -8.62 -15.21 -2.15
CA GLY A 67 -8.85 -16.52 -1.52
C GLY A 67 -7.75 -17.57 -1.79
N ILE A 68 -6.64 -17.20 -2.43
CA ILE A 68 -5.60 -18.15 -2.83
C ILE A 68 -4.53 -18.26 -1.74
N PHE A 69 -4.51 -19.39 -1.01
CA PHE A 69 -3.52 -19.71 0.04
C PHE A 69 -2.25 -20.39 -0.49
N ASP A 70 -2.18 -20.64 -1.80
CA ASP A 70 -1.11 -21.40 -2.46
C ASP A 70 0.28 -20.74 -2.38
N VAL A 71 0.33 -19.54 -1.81
CA VAL A 71 1.55 -18.74 -1.61
C VAL A 71 2.41 -19.25 -0.44
N PHE A 72 1.85 -20.09 0.44
CA PHE A 72 2.45 -20.39 1.75
C PHE A 72 3.18 -21.74 1.88
N SER A 73 3.06 -22.67 0.93
CA SER A 73 3.51 -24.06 1.14
C SER A 73 5.00 -24.30 0.86
N THR A 74 5.65 -23.50 0.01
CA THR A 74 7.07 -23.73 -0.35
C THR A 74 7.80 -22.42 -0.49
N LEU A 75 8.37 -21.92 0.61
CA LEU A 75 9.34 -20.83 0.65
C LEU A 75 8.90 -19.64 -0.21
N PHE A 76 7.99 -18.81 0.32
CA PHE A 76 7.74 -17.46 -0.18
C PHE A 76 9.10 -16.87 -0.53
N GLY A 77 9.42 -16.77 -1.82
CA GLY A 77 10.79 -16.51 -2.26
C GLY A 77 11.10 -15.06 -1.95
N VAL A 78 11.36 -14.74 -0.68
CA VAL A 78 11.36 -13.37 -0.15
C VAL A 78 12.32 -12.53 -0.97
N MET A 79 13.47 -13.11 -1.34
CA MET A 79 14.44 -12.51 -2.24
C MET A 79 13.89 -12.27 -3.65
N ASN A 80 13.25 -13.24 -4.28
CA ASN A 80 12.64 -13.10 -5.61
C ASN A 80 11.56 -12.03 -5.62
N HIS A 81 10.73 -11.99 -4.58
CA HIS A 81 9.70 -10.98 -4.44
C HIS A 81 10.28 -9.59 -4.17
N ARG A 82 11.31 -9.47 -3.32
CA ARG A 82 12.05 -8.22 -3.10
C ARG A 82 12.65 -7.69 -4.40
N LEU A 83 13.31 -8.54 -5.18
CA LEU A 83 13.88 -8.17 -6.47
C LEU A 83 12.79 -7.70 -7.44
N ARG A 84 11.69 -8.45 -7.55
CA ARG A 84 10.58 -8.12 -8.45
C ARG A 84 9.91 -6.80 -8.06
N TYR A 85 9.50 -6.65 -6.80
CA TYR A 85 8.83 -5.43 -6.35
C TYR A 85 9.79 -4.23 -6.31
N GLY A 86 11.07 -4.45 -5.97
CA GLY A 86 12.10 -3.42 -6.08
C GLY A 86 12.23 -2.91 -7.52
N ALA A 87 12.29 -3.80 -8.50
CA ALA A 87 12.37 -3.43 -9.92
C ALA A 87 11.11 -2.68 -10.39
N LEU A 88 9.91 -3.11 -9.98
CA LEU A 88 8.66 -2.43 -10.31
C LEU A 88 8.59 -1.03 -9.68
N LEU A 89 8.96 -0.90 -8.41
CA LEU A 89 8.94 0.36 -7.69
C LEU A 89 9.96 1.34 -8.28
N TRP A 90 11.15 0.85 -8.62
CA TRP A 90 12.16 1.63 -9.34
C TRP A 90 11.62 2.12 -10.68
N ASN A 91 11.07 1.23 -11.50
CA ASN A 91 10.51 1.62 -12.81
C ASN A 91 9.40 2.66 -12.69
N TYR A 92 8.50 2.49 -11.71
CA TYR A 92 7.45 3.45 -11.42
C TYR A 92 8.02 4.81 -11.01
N ALA A 93 8.98 4.84 -10.08
CA ALA A 93 9.63 6.07 -9.64
C ALA A 93 10.34 6.79 -10.79
N THR A 94 11.04 6.06 -11.66
CA THR A 94 11.68 6.61 -12.86
C THR A 94 10.66 7.22 -13.82
N ARG A 95 9.55 6.52 -14.10
CA ARG A 95 8.47 7.04 -14.95
C ARG A 95 7.86 8.30 -14.35
N LYS A 96 7.51 8.26 -13.06
CA LYS A 96 6.95 9.41 -12.33
C LYS A 96 7.86 10.65 -12.41
N GLN A 97 9.18 10.47 -12.26
CA GLN A 97 10.15 11.57 -12.40
C GLN A 97 10.24 12.12 -13.83
N ASN A 98 10.23 11.24 -14.84
CA ASN A 98 10.29 11.64 -16.25
C ASN A 98 9.04 12.41 -16.66
N ASP A 99 7.87 11.93 -16.24
CA ASP A 99 6.57 12.52 -16.58
C ASP A 99 6.28 13.81 -15.80
N GLY A 100 7.13 14.18 -14.84
CA GLY A 100 6.91 15.34 -13.96
C GLY A 100 5.66 15.22 -13.09
N ALA A 101 5.13 14.00 -12.93
CA ALA A 101 3.88 13.75 -12.23
C ALA A 101 4.07 13.94 -10.72
N VAL A 102 3.33 14.89 -10.16
CA VAL A 102 3.28 15.12 -8.70
C VAL A 102 2.18 14.23 -8.13
N SER A 103 2.49 13.48 -7.06
CA SER A 103 1.48 12.68 -6.35
C SER A 103 0.50 13.61 -5.66
N GLU A 104 -0.80 13.28 -5.57
CA GLU A 104 -1.76 14.06 -4.78
C GLU A 104 -1.29 14.28 -3.33
N SER A 105 -0.66 13.26 -2.72
CA SER A 105 -0.06 13.35 -1.38
C SER A 105 1.04 14.42 -1.24
N GLU A 106 1.70 14.73 -2.35
CA GLU A 106 2.79 15.72 -2.45
C GLU A 106 2.23 17.08 -2.88
N ALA A 107 1.18 17.10 -3.72
CA ALA A 107 0.46 18.30 -4.11
C ALA A 107 -0.14 19.03 -2.90
N THR A 108 -0.68 18.29 -1.93
CA THR A 108 -1.21 18.89 -0.69
C THR A 108 -0.12 19.54 0.16
N LYS A 109 1.14 19.09 0.06
CA LYS A 109 2.28 19.68 0.78
C LYS A 109 2.78 20.98 0.13
N ASN A 110 2.51 21.17 -1.16
CA ASN A 110 2.93 22.35 -1.92
C ASN A 110 2.00 23.55 -1.73
N VAL A 111 0.84 23.38 -1.10
CA VAL A 111 -0.08 24.49 -0.77
C VAL A 111 0.42 25.33 0.40
N THR A 112 1.44 24.89 1.15
CA THR A 112 1.99 25.64 2.31
C THR A 112 3.46 26.02 2.22
N SER A 113 4.20 25.68 1.16
CA SER A 113 5.60 26.13 0.97
C SER A 113 5.73 27.23 -0.08
N LYS A 114 4.96 28.32 0.07
CA LYS A 114 5.31 29.61 -0.55
C LYS A 114 6.11 30.47 0.42
N HIS A 115 7.38 30.12 0.61
CA HIS A 115 8.45 31.10 0.58
C HIS A 115 9.80 30.40 0.34
N ASP A 116 10.52 30.93 -0.64
CA ASP A 116 11.93 30.69 -0.98
C ASP A 116 12.33 29.36 -1.65
N GLY A 117 12.14 29.36 -2.97
CA GLY A 117 13.22 29.14 -3.94
C GLY A 117 14.13 27.92 -3.77
N PHE A 118 13.73 26.78 -4.34
CA PHE A 118 14.70 25.76 -4.78
C PHE A 118 14.44 25.38 -6.24
N LYS A 119 15.21 25.97 -7.15
CA LYS A 119 15.25 25.59 -8.57
C LYS A 119 16.21 24.41 -8.73
N ILE A 120 15.68 23.22 -9.00
CA ILE A 120 16.49 22.11 -9.51
C ILE A 120 16.76 22.38 -10.98
N SER A 121 17.99 22.76 -11.32
CA SER A 121 18.46 22.94 -12.69
C SER A 121 18.59 21.59 -13.39
N ARG A 122 17.82 21.38 -14.47
CA ARG A 122 18.06 20.30 -15.44
C ARG A 122 19.25 20.69 -16.33
N GLU A 123 20.39 20.04 -16.15
CA GLU A 123 21.43 20.02 -17.20
C GLU A 123 21.08 18.95 -18.23
N GLN A 124 20.85 19.38 -19.47
CA GLN A 124 20.78 18.51 -20.63
C GLN A 124 22.21 18.22 -21.11
N PHE A 125 22.69 16.98 -20.95
CA PHE A 125 23.83 16.51 -21.73
C PHE A 125 23.33 16.00 -23.09
N GLY A 126 23.29 16.92 -24.05
CA GLY A 126 23.40 16.56 -25.46
C GLY A 126 24.87 16.33 -25.78
N SER A 127 25.24 15.13 -26.22
CA SER A 127 26.45 14.94 -27.01
C SER A 127 26.19 13.91 -28.09
N SER A 128 25.76 14.45 -29.23
CA SER A 128 25.82 13.85 -30.56
C SER A 128 27.27 13.47 -30.88
N ARG A 129 27.52 12.18 -31.10
CA ARG A 129 28.76 11.71 -31.73
C ARG A 129 28.46 11.25 -33.16
N THR A 130 28.66 12.17 -34.10
CA THR A 130 28.87 11.88 -35.51
C THR A 130 30.35 12.14 -35.82
N ARG A 131 31.10 11.07 -36.05
CA ARG A 131 31.79 10.69 -37.29
C ARG A 131 32.94 9.73 -36.95
#